data_AF-A0ABD0J868-F1
#
_entry.id   AF-A0ABD0J868-F1
#
_cell.length_a   1.000
_cell.length_b   1.000
_cell.length_c   1.000
_cell.angle_alpha   90.00
_cell.angle_beta   90.00
_cell.angle_gamma   90.00
#
_symmetry.space_group_name_H-M   'P 1'
#
loop_
_entity.id
_entity.type
_entity.pdbx_description
1 polymer ?
#
loop_
_entity_poly.entity_id
_entity_poly.type
_entity_poly.pdbx_seq_one_letter_code
_entity_poly.pdbx_strand_id
1 'polypeptide(L)'
;MGKNLLAQKIQEEVTEYIRTIASKDGQPFDMTRLTQISVSNNICSMLYGKRFDYDDQAFEDCMKAMDASIAGQASLVAGLFPAVRHIPGDPFKTHDIIRGLRRLLNIFIQPIVARHIQLLDVGPNPPDDFITAYLRRVRQDEADQKVSYITEKGLPMVIFHLFAAGSETTAITLRWAVAYFLHHPDVQEKCHQEIRKVVGVDRRPTMQDRPEMMYLEATTTEVLRIASVAPLSVLHTTSCDVSFAGYTIPKGTTVIPNLDSVLYDSEHFRFLPPEDGQLPSLEGILGLAFTPMPFTFRAVPRL
;
A
#
# COMPACT_ATOMS: atom_id res chain seq x y z
N MET A 1 -15.11 -10.27 21.71
CA MET A 1 -14.83 -9.78 20.34
C MET A 1 -14.12 -8.44 20.47
N GLY A 2 -12.83 -8.37 20.14
CA GLY A 2 -12.07 -7.12 20.24
C GLY A 2 -12.56 -6.10 19.19
N LYS A 3 -12.64 -4.82 19.56
CA LYS A 3 -12.95 -3.75 18.61
C LYS A 3 -11.91 -3.77 17.48
N ASN A 4 -12.35 -3.84 16.22
CA ASN A 4 -11.44 -3.72 15.08
C ASN A 4 -11.07 -2.23 14.91
N LEU A 5 -10.08 -1.78 15.71
CA LEU A 5 -9.61 -0.39 15.75
C LEU A 5 -9.19 0.12 14.37
N LEU A 6 -8.61 -0.76 13.54
CA LEU A 6 -8.22 -0.43 12.18
C LEU A 6 -9.44 -0.10 11.31
N ALA A 7 -10.45 -0.97 11.31
CA ALA A 7 -11.67 -0.73 10.55
C ALA A 7 -12.36 0.56 10.99
N GLN A 8 -12.34 0.90 12.29
CA GLN A 8 -12.90 2.15 12.79
C GLN A 8 -12.13 3.37 12.24
N LYS A 9 -10.80 3.37 12.32
CA LYS A 9 -9.95 4.46 11.78
C LYS A 9 -10.16 4.65 10.28
N ILE A 10 -10.27 3.55 9.52
CA ILE A 10 -10.58 3.59 8.09
C ILE A 10 -11.95 4.22 7.85
N GLN A 11 -12.97 3.88 8.63
CA GLN A 11 -14.32 4.47 8.49
C GLN A 11 -14.36 5.96 8.81
N GLU A 12 -13.58 6.40 9.81
CA GLU A 12 -13.41 7.82 10.12
C GLU A 12 -12.81 8.57 8.93
N GLU A 13 -11.77 8.02 8.30
CA GLU A 13 -11.14 8.61 7.12
C GLU A 13 -12.05 8.60 5.89
N VAL A 14 -12.74 7.49 5.62
CA VAL A 14 -13.71 7.37 4.51
C VAL A 14 -14.81 8.44 4.63
N THR A 15 -15.20 8.80 5.86
CA THR A 15 -16.17 9.87 6.11
C THR A 15 -15.67 11.22 5.59
N GLU A 16 -14.42 11.57 5.92
CA GLU A 16 -13.82 12.82 5.49
C GLU A 16 -13.56 12.83 3.99
N TYR A 17 -13.15 11.69 3.42
CA TYR A 17 -12.99 11.52 1.98
C TYR A 17 -14.29 11.80 1.23
N ILE A 18 -15.39 11.16 1.64
CA ILE A 18 -16.71 11.37 1.04
C ILE A 18 -17.18 12.82 1.21
N ARG A 19 -16.97 13.42 2.39
CA ARG A 19 -17.31 14.84 2.62
C ARG A 19 -16.55 15.76 1.68
N THR A 20 -15.26 15.50 1.47
CA THR A 20 -14.39 16.30 0.58
C THR A 20 -14.76 16.11 -0.89
N ILE A 21 -15.24 14.94 -1.29
CA ILE A 21 -15.80 14.71 -2.63
C ILE A 21 -17.13 15.47 -2.77
N ALA A 22 -18.02 15.39 -1.78
CA ALA A 22 -19.31 16.05 -1.80
C ALA A 22 -19.20 17.57 -1.89
N SER A 23 -18.16 18.18 -1.31
CA SER A 23 -17.91 19.62 -1.40
C SER A 23 -17.52 20.10 -2.80
N LYS A 24 -17.24 19.19 -3.74
CA LYS A 24 -17.00 19.52 -5.16
C LYS A 24 -18.29 19.78 -5.93
N ASP A 25 -19.46 19.54 -5.34
CA ASP A 25 -20.78 19.92 -5.87
C ASP A 25 -21.01 19.49 -7.34
N GLY A 26 -20.63 18.24 -7.65
CA GLY A 26 -20.77 17.65 -8.98
C GLY A 26 -19.80 18.19 -10.05
N GLN A 27 -18.91 19.12 -9.71
CA GLN A 27 -17.91 19.63 -10.65
C GLN A 27 -16.82 18.58 -10.94
N PRO A 28 -16.31 18.49 -12.18
CA PRO A 28 -15.15 17.65 -12.49
C PRO A 28 -13.92 18.08 -11.68
N PHE A 29 -13.17 17.11 -11.14
CA PHE A 29 -11.93 17.36 -10.42
C PHE A 29 -10.94 16.19 -10.57
N ASP A 30 -9.66 16.46 -10.39
CA ASP A 30 -8.63 15.43 -10.29
C ASP A 30 -8.60 14.87 -8.86
N MET A 31 -8.86 13.56 -8.73
CA MET A 31 -8.84 12.88 -7.43
C MET A 31 -7.44 12.44 -6.98
N THR A 32 -6.41 12.61 -7.81
CA THR A 32 -5.05 12.08 -7.54
C THR A 32 -4.54 12.43 -6.16
N ARG A 33 -4.46 13.73 -5.83
CA ARG A 33 -3.94 14.17 -4.53
C ARG A 33 -4.92 13.87 -3.40
N LEU A 34 -6.21 14.05 -3.64
CA LEU A 34 -7.28 13.86 -2.65
C LEU A 34 -7.32 12.40 -2.15
N THR A 35 -7.29 11.43 -3.07
CA THR A 35 -7.24 9.99 -2.75
C THR A 35 -5.94 9.62 -2.04
N GLN A 36 -4.80 10.14 -2.50
CA GLN A 36 -3.51 9.84 -1.88
C GLN A 36 -3.41 10.37 -0.43
N ILE A 37 -3.91 11.58 -0.15
CA ILE A 37 -3.98 12.13 1.21
C ILE A 37 -4.87 11.25 2.08
N SER A 38 -6.05 10.86 1.59
CA SER A 38 -6.98 10.03 2.35
C SER A 38 -6.38 8.68 2.75
N VAL A 39 -5.83 7.97 1.77
CA VAL A 39 -5.17 6.68 2.02
C VAL A 39 -3.98 6.84 2.95
N SER A 40 -3.18 7.90 2.77
CA SER A 40 -2.04 8.18 3.64
C SER A 40 -2.47 8.45 5.08
N ASN A 41 -3.60 9.12 5.28
CA ASN A 41 -4.16 9.36 6.61
C ASN A 41 -4.56 8.06 7.33
N ASN A 42 -5.00 7.02 6.62
CA ASN A 42 -5.23 5.71 7.24
C ASN A 42 -3.94 5.18 7.87
N ILE A 43 -2.82 5.22 7.12
CA ILE A 43 -1.52 4.77 7.62
C ILE A 43 -0.97 5.71 8.71
N CYS A 44 -1.06 7.04 8.54
CA CYS A 44 -0.67 8.01 9.56
C CYS A 44 -1.39 7.78 10.89
N SER A 45 -2.70 7.50 10.84
CA SER A 45 -3.51 7.26 12.04
C SER A 45 -3.09 6.00 12.80
N MET A 46 -2.49 5.02 12.10
CA MET A 46 -1.94 3.80 12.68
C MET A 46 -0.50 3.99 13.18
N LEU A 47 0.32 4.73 12.42
CA LEU A 47 1.74 4.89 12.72
C LEU A 47 2.00 5.93 13.82
N TYR A 48 1.27 7.05 13.80
CA TYR A 48 1.54 8.25 14.61
C TYR A 48 0.33 8.69 15.45
N GLY A 49 -0.78 7.96 15.37
CA GLY A 49 -2.03 8.32 16.05
C GLY A 49 -2.72 9.58 15.53
N LYS A 50 -2.25 10.20 14.44
CA LYS A 50 -2.75 11.49 13.92
C LYS A 50 -3.13 11.41 12.44
N ARG A 51 -4.15 12.17 12.05
CA ARG A 51 -4.54 12.49 10.66
C ARG A 51 -4.16 13.93 10.32
N PHE A 52 -3.95 14.21 9.05
CA PHE A 52 -3.66 15.54 8.51
C PHE A 52 -4.85 16.04 7.69
N ASP A 53 -5.08 17.35 7.74
CA ASP A 53 -6.13 17.98 6.97
C ASP A 53 -5.81 17.93 5.47
N TYR A 54 -6.84 17.95 4.63
CA TYR A 54 -6.68 17.80 3.18
C TYR A 54 -6.00 19.01 2.51
N ASP A 55 -5.99 20.14 3.19
CA ASP A 55 -5.35 21.41 2.81
C ASP A 55 -4.06 21.69 3.61
N ASP A 56 -3.57 20.72 4.39
CA ASP A 56 -2.29 20.84 5.10
C ASP A 56 -1.13 20.86 4.09
N GLN A 57 -0.57 22.05 3.86
CA GLN A 57 0.50 22.27 2.89
C GLN A 57 1.77 21.45 3.21
N ALA A 58 2.09 21.24 4.49
CA ALA A 58 3.25 20.47 4.88
C ALA A 58 3.05 18.98 4.58
N PHE A 59 1.83 18.48 4.76
CA PHE A 59 1.49 17.12 4.36
C PHE A 59 1.45 16.95 2.84
N GLU A 60 0.96 17.94 2.10
CA GLU A 60 1.00 17.92 0.64
C GLU A 60 2.45 17.90 0.11
N ASP A 61 3.35 18.69 0.70
CA ASP A 61 4.78 18.70 0.35
C ASP A 61 5.46 17.37 0.70
N CYS A 62 5.04 16.73 1.78
CA CYS A 62 5.42 15.36 2.15
C CYS A 62 4.99 14.36 1.06
N MET A 63 3.75 14.45 0.56
CA MET A 63 3.28 13.61 -0.54
C MET A 63 4.05 13.84 -1.84
N LYS A 64 4.35 15.09 -2.20
CA LYS A 64 5.20 15.42 -3.36
C LYS A 64 6.62 14.84 -3.23
N ALA A 65 7.20 14.89 -2.03
CA ALA A 65 8.50 14.30 -1.77
C ALA A 65 8.48 12.76 -1.87
N MET A 66 7.38 12.13 -1.46
CA MET A 66 7.15 10.70 -1.62
C MET A 66 7.02 10.31 -3.09
N ASP A 67 6.22 11.03 -3.88
CA ASP A 67 6.06 10.82 -5.33
C ASP A 67 7.42 10.83 -6.05
N ALA A 68 8.26 11.82 -5.73
CA ALA A 68 9.59 11.96 -6.29
C ALA A 68 10.54 10.80 -5.88
N SER A 69 10.32 10.19 -4.72
CA SER A 69 11.13 9.07 -4.22
C SER A 69 10.75 7.73 -4.84
N ILE A 70 9.50 7.58 -5.31
CA ILE A 70 8.95 6.33 -5.83
C ILE A 70 9.03 6.26 -7.36
N ALA A 71 9.35 7.36 -8.06
CA ALA A 71 9.42 7.49 -9.52
C ALA A 71 9.91 6.21 -10.24
N GLY A 72 8.96 5.36 -10.68
CA GLY A 72 9.14 3.91 -10.78
C GLY A 72 10.26 3.42 -11.70
N GLN A 73 10.43 4.03 -12.87
CA GLN A 73 11.50 3.61 -13.80
C GLN A 73 12.89 4.06 -13.31
N ALA A 74 12.96 5.24 -12.72
CA ALA A 74 14.19 5.80 -12.17
C ALA A 74 14.68 5.00 -10.94
N SER A 75 13.75 4.61 -10.05
CA SER A 75 14.07 3.83 -8.85
C SER A 75 14.55 2.41 -9.20
N LEU A 76 13.93 1.76 -10.20
CA LEU A 76 14.37 0.44 -10.68
C LEU A 76 15.78 0.47 -11.28
N VAL A 77 16.05 1.42 -12.18
CA VAL A 77 17.38 1.57 -12.80
C VAL A 77 18.45 1.89 -11.74
N ALA A 78 18.14 2.76 -10.78
CA ALA A 78 19.05 3.08 -9.69
C ALA A 78 19.34 1.86 -8.79
N GLY A 79 18.34 1.00 -8.56
CA GLY A 79 18.49 -0.23 -7.78
C GLY A 79 19.31 -1.31 -8.48
N LEU A 80 19.11 -1.49 -9.78
CA LEU A 80 19.84 -2.48 -10.59
C LEU A 80 21.27 -2.01 -10.94
N PHE A 81 21.45 -0.72 -11.16
CA PHE A 81 22.72 -0.13 -11.59
C PHE A 81 23.13 1.04 -10.69
N PRO A 82 23.63 0.79 -9.46
CA PRO A 82 24.00 1.85 -8.52
C PRO A 82 25.02 2.87 -9.08
N ALA A 83 25.80 2.48 -10.10
CA ALA A 83 26.74 3.35 -10.79
C ALA A 83 26.06 4.54 -11.51
N VAL A 84 24.78 4.44 -11.89
CA VAL A 84 24.07 5.49 -12.63
C VAL A 84 23.97 6.82 -11.87
N ARG A 85 24.08 6.79 -10.54
CA ARG A 85 24.11 8.00 -9.68
C ARG A 85 25.31 8.92 -9.93
N HIS A 86 26.35 8.40 -10.58
CA HIS A 86 27.57 9.14 -10.91
C HIS A 86 27.53 9.76 -12.31
N ILE A 87 26.47 9.52 -13.09
CA ILE A 87 26.32 10.08 -14.43
C ILE A 87 25.99 11.58 -14.31
N PRO A 88 26.78 12.47 -14.94
CA PRO A 88 26.50 13.90 -14.94
C PRO A 88 25.11 14.21 -15.53
N GLY A 89 24.41 15.17 -14.94
CA GLY A 89 23.09 15.62 -15.41
C GLY A 89 21.89 14.82 -14.86
N ASP A 90 22.12 13.82 -14.01
CA ASP A 90 21.08 12.99 -13.35
C ASP A 90 19.97 12.49 -14.29
N PRO A 91 20.30 11.84 -15.43
CA PRO A 91 19.32 11.43 -16.44
C PRO A 91 18.29 10.43 -15.91
N PHE A 92 18.63 9.71 -14.84
CA PHE A 92 17.78 8.74 -14.16
C PHE A 92 17.18 9.29 -12.86
N LYS A 93 17.22 10.61 -12.63
CA LYS A 93 16.61 11.28 -11.47
C LYS A 93 16.99 10.67 -10.11
N THR A 94 18.17 10.07 -10.02
CA THR A 94 18.69 9.41 -8.82
C THR A 94 18.94 10.41 -7.69
N HIS A 95 19.38 11.62 -8.01
CA HIS A 95 19.61 12.68 -7.03
C HIS A 95 18.28 13.24 -6.54
N ASP A 96 17.28 13.33 -7.42
CA ASP A 96 15.92 13.72 -7.06
C ASP A 96 15.27 12.69 -6.11
N ILE A 97 15.42 11.38 -6.37
CA ILE A 97 14.96 10.31 -5.47
C ILE A 97 15.62 10.45 -4.09
N ILE A 98 16.95 10.58 -4.04
CA ILE A 98 17.69 10.73 -2.79
C ILE A 98 17.27 12.01 -2.05
N ARG A 99 17.05 13.12 -2.77
CA ARG A 99 16.60 14.39 -2.20
C ARG A 99 15.18 14.28 -1.65
N GLY A 100 14.28 13.61 -2.37
CA GLY A 100 12.91 13.32 -1.93
C GLY A 100 12.91 12.52 -0.63
N LEU A 101 13.66 11.42 -0.58
CA LEU A 101 13.78 10.58 0.61
C LEU A 101 14.34 11.36 1.81
N ARG A 102 15.41 12.14 1.60
CA ARG A 102 15.98 12.98 2.67
C ARG A 102 15.01 14.02 3.17
N ARG A 103 14.26 14.68 2.27
CA ARG A 103 13.25 15.67 2.65
C ARG A 103 12.14 15.02 3.48
N LEU A 104 11.63 13.88 3.03
CA LEU A 104 10.59 13.14 3.73
C LEU A 104 11.04 12.69 5.12
N LEU A 105 12.26 12.14 5.23
CA LEU A 105 12.83 11.75 6.52
C LEU A 105 13.01 12.93 7.46
N ASN A 106 13.57 14.04 6.99
CA ASN A 106 13.93 15.18 7.85
C ASN A 106 12.72 16.07 8.23
N ILE A 107 11.80 16.29 7.30
CA ILE A 107 10.67 17.23 7.50
C ILE A 107 9.50 16.53 8.20
N PHE A 108 9.27 15.26 7.90
CA PHE A 108 8.07 14.57 8.34
C PHE A 108 8.38 13.50 9.40
N ILE A 109 9.22 12.52 9.06
CA ILE A 109 9.36 11.31 9.89
C ILE A 109 10.17 11.56 11.17
N GLN A 110 11.35 12.18 11.06
CA GLN A 110 12.21 12.43 12.23
C GLN A 110 11.56 13.31 13.29
N PRO A 111 10.87 14.43 12.96
CA PRO A 111 10.17 15.22 13.96
C PRO A 111 9.07 14.43 14.68
N ILE A 112 8.33 13.58 13.94
CA ILE A 112 7.31 12.71 14.53
C ILE A 112 7.96 11.71 15.50
N VAL A 113 9.02 11.03 15.08
CA VAL A 113 9.74 10.06 15.94
C VAL A 113 10.30 10.75 17.19
N ALA A 114 10.96 11.90 17.04
CA ALA A 114 11.52 12.65 18.16
C ALA A 114 10.45 13.05 19.18
N ARG A 115 9.27 13.48 18.71
CA ARG A 115 8.14 13.78 19.58
C ARG A 115 7.66 12.54 20.36
N HIS A 116 7.59 11.37 19.72
CA HIS A 116 7.16 10.15 20.41
C HIS A 116 8.18 9.67 21.45
N ILE A 117 9.48 9.81 21.18
CA ILE A 117 10.54 9.54 22.17
C ILE A 117 10.32 10.42 23.40
N GLN A 118 10.15 11.74 23.21
CA GLN A 118 9.87 12.66 24.33
C GLN A 118 8.62 12.26 25.10
N LEU A 119 7.51 11.97 24.41
CA LEU A 119 6.25 11.57 25.07
C LEU A 119 6.37 10.25 25.84
N LEU A 120 7.21 9.32 25.37
CA LEU A 120 7.45 8.05 26.05
C LEU A 120 8.29 8.24 27.32
N ASP A 121 9.28 9.14 27.28
CA ASP A 121 10.23 9.33 28.39
C ASP A 121 9.65 10.19 29.54
N VAL A 122 8.79 11.17 29.23
CA VAL A 122 8.28 12.13 30.23
C VAL A 122 6.75 12.21 30.34
N GLY A 123 5.98 11.61 29.42
CA GLY A 123 4.54 11.77 29.36
C GLY A 123 3.77 10.84 30.31
N PRO A 124 2.76 11.33 31.07
CA PRO A 124 1.96 10.47 31.94
C PRO A 124 1.10 9.45 31.18
N ASN A 125 0.93 9.60 29.86
CA ASN A 125 0.21 8.69 28.96
C ASN A 125 0.73 8.83 27.52
N PRO A 126 1.76 8.07 27.09
CA PRO A 126 2.24 8.14 25.72
C PRO A 126 1.18 7.61 24.73
N PRO A 127 1.19 8.08 23.46
CA PRO A 127 0.26 7.62 22.42
C PRO A 127 0.26 6.10 22.25
N ASP A 128 -0.90 5.48 22.08
CA ASP A 128 -1.00 4.04 21.80
C ASP A 128 -1.03 3.77 20.28
N ASP A 129 0.17 3.83 19.68
CA ASP A 129 0.39 3.63 18.25
C ASP A 129 1.65 2.79 17.97
N PHE A 130 1.91 2.57 16.68
CA PHE A 130 3.04 1.74 16.25
C PHE A 130 4.39 2.29 16.72
N ILE A 131 4.62 3.61 16.67
CA ILE A 131 5.90 4.19 17.08
C ILE A 131 6.14 3.92 18.57
N THR A 132 5.15 4.20 19.42
CA THR A 132 5.28 3.96 20.86
C THR A 132 5.48 2.46 21.14
N ALA A 133 4.74 1.57 20.47
CA ALA A 133 4.92 0.13 20.61
C ALA A 133 6.32 -0.33 20.19
N TYR A 134 6.85 0.21 19.08
CA TYR A 134 8.21 -0.08 18.62
C TYR A 134 9.26 0.38 19.63
N LEU A 135 9.15 1.62 20.14
CA LEU A 135 10.09 2.18 21.12
C LEU A 135 10.05 1.41 22.44
N ARG A 136 8.86 1.02 22.93
CA ARG A 136 8.74 0.13 24.11
C ARG A 136 9.47 -1.19 23.89
N ARG A 137 9.37 -1.77 22.69
CA ARG A 137 10.10 -3.00 22.37
C ARG A 137 11.61 -2.80 22.33
N VAL A 138 12.10 -1.68 21.78
CA VAL A 138 13.52 -1.32 21.81
C VAL A 138 14.02 -1.26 23.27
N ARG A 139 13.33 -0.52 24.13
CA ARG A 139 13.70 -0.38 25.55
C ARG A 139 13.67 -1.72 26.31
N GLN A 140 12.71 -2.58 25.99
CA GLN A 140 12.63 -3.92 26.57
C GLN A 140 13.82 -4.80 26.11
N ASP A 141 14.10 -4.87 24.81
CA ASP A 141 15.23 -5.66 24.30
C ASP A 141 16.58 -5.13 24.86
N GLU A 142 16.72 -3.81 25.07
CA GLU A 142 17.88 -3.18 25.74
C GLU A 142 18.00 -3.61 27.20
N ALA A 143 16.90 -3.57 27.96
CA ALA A 143 16.87 -4.00 29.36
C ALA A 143 17.20 -5.50 29.51
N ASP A 144 16.72 -6.32 28.57
CA ASP A 144 16.97 -7.76 28.51
C ASP A 144 18.37 -8.10 27.93
N GLN A 145 19.20 -7.10 27.59
CA GLN A 145 20.53 -7.25 26.97
C GLN A 145 20.51 -8.12 25.71
N LYS A 146 19.41 -8.08 24.96
CA LYS A 146 19.21 -8.89 23.77
C LYS A 146 19.76 -8.20 22.54
N VAL A 147 20.57 -8.92 21.75
CA VAL A 147 20.96 -8.45 20.41
C VAL A 147 19.71 -8.44 19.53
N SER A 148 19.24 -7.23 19.19
CA SER A 148 18.01 -7.02 18.43
C SER A 148 18.27 -6.24 17.14
N TYR A 149 17.56 -6.62 16.08
CA TYR A 149 17.51 -5.85 14.83
C TYR A 149 16.52 -4.68 14.90
N ILE A 150 15.69 -4.64 15.97
CA ILE A 150 14.75 -3.55 16.25
C ILE A 150 15.53 -2.49 17.02
N THR A 151 15.92 -1.42 16.33
CA THR A 151 16.73 -0.34 16.91
C THR A 151 16.03 1.00 16.75
N GLU A 152 16.25 1.92 17.70
CA GLU A 152 15.76 3.31 17.63
C GLU A 152 16.25 4.01 16.35
N LYS A 153 17.52 3.79 15.96
CA LYS A 153 18.12 4.32 14.73
C LYS A 153 17.44 3.80 13.45
N GLY A 154 16.92 2.56 13.49
CA GLY A 154 16.21 1.95 12.36
C GLY A 154 14.77 2.43 12.20
N LEU A 155 14.16 2.96 13.26
CA LEU A 155 12.74 3.32 13.29
C LEU A 155 12.33 4.29 12.17
N PRO A 156 13.05 5.39 11.86
CA PRO A 156 12.65 6.29 10.78
C PRO A 156 12.51 5.59 9.41
N MET A 157 13.36 4.61 9.12
CA MET A 157 13.28 3.85 7.86
C MET A 157 12.13 2.86 7.85
N VAL A 158 11.82 2.23 8.99
CA VAL A 158 10.65 1.36 9.14
C VAL A 158 9.37 2.16 8.90
N ILE A 159 9.27 3.34 9.50
CA ILE A 159 8.16 4.26 9.31
C ILE A 159 8.03 4.67 7.84
N PHE A 160 9.13 5.05 7.20
CA PHE A 160 9.14 5.38 5.78
C PHE A 160 8.58 4.24 4.93
N HIS A 161 9.04 3.00 5.13
CA HIS A 161 8.58 1.86 4.35
C HIS A 161 7.09 1.57 4.55
N LEU A 162 6.60 1.60 5.79
CA LEU A 162 5.18 1.38 6.08
C LEU A 162 4.30 2.47 5.46
N PHE A 163 4.75 3.72 5.55
CA PHE A 163 4.06 4.86 4.96
C PHE A 163 4.01 4.77 3.44
N ALA A 164 5.17 4.66 2.78
CA ALA A 164 5.26 4.61 1.32
C ALA A 164 4.50 3.42 0.73
N ALA A 165 4.63 2.23 1.32
CA ALA A 165 3.97 1.03 0.82
C ALA A 165 2.44 1.10 0.94
N GLY A 166 1.92 1.60 2.06
CA GLY A 166 0.48 1.65 2.32
C GLY A 166 -0.24 2.82 1.62
N SER A 167 0.46 3.93 1.43
CA SER A 167 -0.10 5.14 0.81
C SER A 167 -0.27 5.02 -0.69
N GLU A 168 0.81 4.76 -1.43
CA GLU A 168 0.79 4.95 -2.88
C GLU A 168 0.05 3.82 -3.60
N THR A 169 0.29 2.57 -3.19
CA THR A 169 -0.28 1.38 -3.84
C THR A 169 -1.80 1.40 -3.79
N THR A 170 -2.38 1.58 -2.60
CA THR A 170 -3.83 1.62 -2.40
C THR A 170 -4.47 2.83 -3.10
N ALA A 171 -3.81 4.00 -3.08
CA ALA A 171 -4.32 5.18 -3.77
C ALA A 171 -4.33 5.01 -5.30
N ILE A 172 -3.29 4.39 -5.88
CA ILE A 172 -3.26 4.03 -7.31
C ILE A 172 -4.38 3.03 -7.61
N THR A 173 -4.56 1.98 -6.80
CA THR A 173 -5.63 0.98 -7.00
C THR A 173 -7.02 1.62 -7.00
N LEU A 174 -7.31 2.53 -6.05
CA LEU A 174 -8.60 3.22 -6.00
C LEU A 174 -8.84 4.10 -7.22
N ARG A 175 -7.80 4.78 -7.72
CA ARG A 175 -7.89 5.59 -8.95
C ARG A 175 -8.15 4.73 -10.17
N TRP A 176 -7.49 3.57 -10.27
CA TRP A 176 -7.79 2.58 -11.30
C TRP A 176 -9.22 2.05 -11.19
N ALA A 177 -9.70 1.73 -9.99
CA ALA A 177 -11.08 1.30 -9.79
C ALA A 177 -12.08 2.32 -10.35
N VAL A 178 -11.88 3.62 -10.04
CA VAL A 178 -12.72 4.69 -10.56
C VAL A 178 -12.59 4.82 -12.08
N ALA A 179 -11.36 4.77 -12.62
CA ALA A 179 -11.13 4.80 -14.06
C ALA A 179 -11.87 3.65 -14.77
N TYR A 180 -11.79 2.42 -14.24
CA TYR A 180 -12.52 1.28 -14.80
C TYR A 180 -14.04 1.44 -14.69
N PHE A 181 -14.57 1.97 -13.58
CA PHE A 181 -16.00 2.25 -13.48
C PHE A 181 -16.48 3.29 -14.50
N LEU A 182 -15.67 4.30 -14.81
CA LEU A 182 -15.99 5.28 -15.86
C LEU A 182 -16.07 4.64 -17.26
N HIS A 183 -15.29 3.58 -17.51
CA HIS A 183 -15.32 2.82 -18.76
C HIS A 183 -16.34 1.67 -18.77
N HIS A 184 -16.77 1.19 -17.60
CA HIS A 184 -17.68 0.06 -17.41
C HIS A 184 -18.84 0.43 -16.46
N PRO A 185 -19.74 1.34 -16.87
CA PRO A 185 -20.84 1.81 -16.03
C PRO A 185 -21.83 0.70 -15.65
N ASP A 186 -21.92 -0.36 -16.45
CA ASP A 186 -22.74 -1.54 -16.16
C ASP A 186 -22.20 -2.35 -14.97
N VAL A 187 -20.87 -2.44 -14.84
CA VAL A 187 -20.20 -3.07 -13.68
C VAL A 187 -20.39 -2.19 -12.44
N GLN A 188 -20.25 -0.86 -12.58
CA GLN A 188 -20.49 0.09 -11.50
C GLN A 188 -21.92 -0.05 -10.96
N GLU A 189 -22.92 -0.12 -11.83
CA GLU A 189 -24.33 -0.25 -11.45
C GLU A 189 -24.60 -1.57 -10.72
N LYS A 190 -24.02 -2.70 -11.17
CA LYS A 190 -24.15 -3.99 -10.47
C LYS A 190 -23.54 -3.96 -9.07
N CYS A 191 -22.35 -3.38 -8.90
CA CYS A 191 -21.75 -3.15 -7.59
C CYS A 191 -22.65 -2.30 -6.69
N HIS A 192 -23.22 -1.21 -7.24
CA HIS A 192 -24.12 -0.33 -6.50
C HIS A 192 -25.41 -1.03 -6.06
N GLN A 193 -26.01 -1.84 -6.93
CA GLN A 193 -27.19 -2.65 -6.62
C GLN A 193 -26.92 -3.66 -5.52
N GLU A 194 -25.78 -4.36 -5.57
CA GLU A 194 -25.36 -5.29 -4.52
C GLU A 194 -25.17 -4.56 -3.18
N ILE A 195 -24.47 -3.42 -3.17
CA ILE A 195 -24.29 -2.60 -1.96
C ILE A 195 -25.66 -2.17 -1.40
N ARG A 196 -26.59 -1.69 -2.24
CA ARG A 196 -27.93 -1.31 -1.78
C ARG A 196 -28.72 -2.48 -1.21
N LYS A 197 -28.57 -3.68 -1.78
CA LYS A 197 -29.26 -4.89 -1.31
C LYS A 197 -28.74 -5.36 0.04
N VAL A 198 -27.42 -5.34 0.25
CA VAL A 198 -26.77 -5.88 1.45
C VAL A 198 -26.71 -4.87 2.59
N VAL A 199 -26.34 -3.62 2.27
CA VAL A 199 -26.09 -2.56 3.26
C VAL A 199 -27.31 -1.67 3.46
N GLY A 200 -28.06 -1.40 2.39
CA GLY A 200 -29.15 -0.43 2.40
C GLY A 200 -28.65 1.02 2.29
N VAL A 201 -29.49 1.97 2.69
CA VAL A 201 -29.19 3.42 2.67
C VAL A 201 -29.03 4.03 4.06
N ASP A 202 -29.43 3.31 5.11
CA ASP A 202 -29.56 3.84 6.47
C ASP A 202 -28.27 3.72 7.30
N ARG A 203 -27.30 2.93 6.82
CA ARG A 203 -26.04 2.68 7.51
C ARG A 203 -24.86 2.65 6.55
N ARG A 204 -23.66 2.75 7.12
CA ARG A 204 -22.40 2.60 6.38
C ARG A 204 -22.03 1.13 6.22
N PRO A 205 -21.29 0.77 5.14
CA PRO A 205 -20.71 -0.55 4.99
C PRO A 205 -19.73 -0.86 6.12
N THR A 206 -19.61 -2.13 6.49
CA THR A 206 -18.67 -2.63 7.48
C THR A 206 -17.94 -3.87 6.94
N MET A 207 -16.84 -4.28 7.57
CA MET A 207 -16.13 -5.49 7.17
C MET A 207 -16.97 -6.77 7.31
N GLN A 208 -18.06 -6.74 8.09
CA GLN A 208 -18.98 -7.87 8.24
C GLN A 208 -19.87 -8.07 7.01
N ASP A 209 -20.03 -7.06 6.17
CA ASP A 209 -20.83 -7.12 4.95
C ASP A 209 -20.08 -7.80 3.80
N ARG A 210 -18.74 -7.84 3.86
CA ARG A 210 -17.87 -8.33 2.79
C ARG A 210 -18.24 -9.73 2.26
N PRO A 211 -18.56 -10.74 3.11
CA PRO A 211 -18.94 -12.07 2.61
C PRO A 211 -20.21 -12.08 1.76
N GLU A 212 -21.11 -11.10 1.95
CA GLU A 212 -22.38 -10.99 1.23
C GLU A 212 -22.28 -10.09 -0.02
N MET A 213 -21.15 -9.41 -0.23
CA MET A 213 -20.89 -8.52 -1.38
C MET A 213 -19.90 -9.17 -2.37
N MET A 214 -20.28 -10.35 -2.88
CA MET A 214 -19.40 -11.17 -3.73
C MET A 214 -19.06 -10.51 -5.07
N TYR A 215 -19.99 -9.78 -5.69
CA TYR A 215 -19.74 -9.08 -6.96
C TYR A 215 -18.75 -7.92 -6.78
N LEU A 216 -18.88 -7.16 -5.69
CA LEU A 216 -17.93 -6.10 -5.34
C LEU A 216 -16.55 -6.66 -5.00
N GLU A 217 -16.49 -7.79 -4.30
CA GLU A 217 -15.23 -8.49 -4.00
C GLU A 217 -14.56 -8.99 -5.28
N ALA A 218 -15.33 -9.59 -6.20
CA ALA A 218 -14.86 -10.00 -7.52
C ALA A 218 -14.31 -8.81 -8.31
N THR A 219 -15.06 -7.71 -8.35
CA THR A 219 -14.66 -6.47 -9.03
C THR A 219 -13.37 -5.91 -8.44
N THR A 220 -13.25 -5.88 -7.11
CA THR A 220 -12.04 -5.40 -6.42
C THR A 220 -10.81 -6.25 -6.77
N THR A 221 -11.00 -7.58 -6.81
CA THR A 221 -9.94 -8.52 -7.20
C THR A 221 -9.54 -8.33 -8.65
N GLU A 222 -10.51 -8.12 -9.54
CA GLU A 222 -10.24 -7.89 -10.96
C GLU A 222 -9.49 -6.57 -11.17
N VAL A 223 -9.89 -5.48 -10.50
CA VAL A 223 -9.15 -4.20 -10.52
C VAL A 223 -7.70 -4.42 -10.11
N LEU A 224 -7.42 -5.18 -9.04
CA LEU A 224 -6.05 -5.47 -8.62
C LEU A 224 -5.26 -6.24 -9.69
N ARG A 225 -5.91 -7.18 -10.39
CA ARG A 225 -5.30 -7.97 -11.45
C ARG A 225 -4.93 -7.11 -12.66
N ILE A 226 -5.87 -6.31 -13.17
CA ILE A 226 -5.68 -5.51 -14.39
C ILE A 226 -4.88 -4.22 -14.15
N ALA A 227 -5.04 -3.57 -12.99
CA ALA A 227 -4.28 -2.36 -12.69
C ALA A 227 -2.78 -2.66 -12.53
N SER A 228 -2.45 -3.89 -12.08
CA SER A 228 -1.10 -4.38 -11.81
C SER A 228 -0.16 -3.28 -11.31
N VAL A 229 -0.49 -2.71 -10.16
CA VAL A 229 0.13 -1.47 -9.64
C VAL A 229 1.66 -1.59 -9.47
N ALA A 230 2.16 -2.80 -9.25
CA ALA A 230 3.58 -3.10 -9.14
C ALA A 230 3.94 -4.29 -10.07
N PRO A 231 4.05 -4.08 -11.39
CA PRO A 231 4.13 -5.18 -12.36
C PRO A 231 5.40 -6.02 -12.24
N LEU A 232 6.48 -5.44 -11.70
CA LEU A 232 7.75 -6.12 -11.43
C LEU A 232 7.98 -6.44 -9.94
N SER A 233 6.91 -6.38 -9.14
CA SER A 233 6.97 -6.58 -7.69
C SER A 233 8.06 -5.73 -7.02
N VAL A 234 8.60 -6.22 -5.89
CA VAL A 234 9.83 -5.73 -5.28
C VAL A 234 11.01 -6.63 -5.66
N LEU A 235 12.21 -6.07 -5.75
CA LEU A 235 13.42 -6.83 -6.06
C LEU A 235 13.76 -7.81 -4.92
N HIS A 236 14.11 -9.04 -5.28
CA HIS A 236 14.60 -10.06 -4.36
C HIS A 236 16.08 -10.37 -4.61
N THR A 237 16.73 -11.05 -3.66
CA THR A 237 18.07 -11.61 -3.86
C THR A 237 18.16 -13.01 -3.27
N THR A 238 18.93 -13.90 -3.91
CA THR A 238 19.14 -15.26 -3.40
C THR A 238 20.08 -15.25 -2.19
N SER A 239 19.64 -15.81 -1.06
CA SER A 239 20.45 -15.88 0.17
C SER A 239 21.50 -17.00 0.15
N CYS A 240 21.32 -17.98 -0.73
CA CYS A 240 22.22 -19.08 -1.04
C CYS A 240 22.09 -19.47 -2.51
N ASP A 241 22.88 -20.44 -2.97
CA ASP A 241 22.68 -21.04 -4.29
C ASP A 241 21.32 -21.77 -4.32
N VAL A 242 20.57 -21.61 -5.40
CA VAL A 242 19.22 -22.17 -5.57
C VAL A 242 19.18 -23.00 -6.85
N SER A 243 18.63 -24.22 -6.78
CA SER A 243 18.30 -24.99 -7.98
C SER A 243 16.82 -24.78 -8.32
N PHE A 244 16.52 -24.24 -9.49
CA PHE A 244 15.16 -23.93 -9.92
C PHE A 244 14.99 -24.24 -11.41
N ALA A 245 13.96 -25.02 -11.76
CA ALA A 245 13.64 -25.42 -13.13
C ALA A 245 14.84 -25.96 -13.95
N GLY A 246 15.76 -26.69 -13.28
CA GLY A 246 16.98 -27.23 -13.91
C GLY A 246 18.17 -26.26 -13.98
N TYR A 247 17.99 -25.00 -13.57
CA TYR A 247 19.06 -24.00 -13.49
C TYR A 247 19.62 -23.88 -12.07
N THR A 248 20.93 -23.70 -11.96
CA THR A 248 21.57 -23.26 -10.72
C THR A 248 21.70 -21.74 -10.72
N ILE A 249 21.00 -21.10 -9.79
CA ILE A 249 21.00 -19.65 -9.56
C ILE A 249 21.95 -19.38 -8.39
N PRO A 250 23.10 -18.73 -8.60
CA PRO A 250 24.06 -18.48 -7.53
C PRO A 250 23.52 -17.57 -6.43
N LYS A 251 24.09 -17.68 -5.23
CA LYS A 251 23.89 -16.74 -4.12
C LYS A 251 24.19 -15.30 -4.53
N GLY A 252 23.36 -14.37 -4.06
CA GLY A 252 23.49 -12.93 -4.34
C GLY A 252 22.92 -12.50 -5.69
N THR A 253 22.28 -13.40 -6.43
CA THR A 253 21.62 -13.07 -7.70
C THR A 253 20.35 -12.26 -7.42
N THR A 254 20.21 -11.11 -8.08
CA THR A 254 18.97 -10.32 -8.07
C THR A 254 17.87 -11.05 -8.84
N VAL A 255 16.70 -11.19 -8.23
CA VAL A 255 15.52 -11.82 -8.83
C VAL A 255 14.43 -10.75 -8.96
N ILE A 256 13.91 -10.59 -10.18
CA ILE A 256 12.83 -9.65 -10.50
C ILE A 256 11.57 -10.47 -10.81
N PRO A 257 10.58 -10.53 -9.91
CA PRO A 257 9.33 -11.21 -10.20
C PRO A 257 8.54 -10.43 -11.24
N ASN A 258 8.25 -11.05 -12.39
CA ASN A 258 7.32 -10.48 -13.36
C ASN A 258 5.88 -10.84 -12.98
N LEU A 259 5.25 -10.00 -12.14
CA LEU A 259 3.86 -10.23 -11.71
C LEU A 259 2.90 -10.17 -12.90
N ASP A 260 3.14 -9.28 -13.87
CA ASP A 260 2.31 -9.21 -15.09
C ASP A 260 2.26 -10.54 -15.82
N SER A 261 3.38 -11.26 -15.92
CA SER A 261 3.39 -12.57 -16.61
C SER A 261 2.43 -13.58 -15.98
N VAL A 262 2.15 -13.46 -14.67
CA VAL A 262 1.20 -14.31 -13.97
C VAL A 262 -0.21 -13.72 -14.09
N LEU A 263 -0.38 -12.43 -13.80
CA LEU A 263 -1.68 -11.75 -13.80
C LEU A 263 -2.33 -11.70 -15.20
N TYR A 264 -1.53 -11.82 -16.26
CA TYR A 264 -1.94 -11.84 -17.66
C TYR A 264 -1.75 -13.18 -18.37
N ASP A 265 -1.48 -14.26 -17.63
CA ASP A 265 -1.29 -15.58 -18.22
C ASP A 265 -2.59 -16.09 -18.85
N SER A 266 -2.61 -16.25 -20.18
CA SER A 266 -3.78 -16.73 -20.94
C SER A 266 -4.16 -18.19 -20.66
N GLU A 267 -3.26 -18.99 -20.10
CA GLU A 267 -3.56 -20.37 -19.70
C GLU A 267 -4.36 -20.43 -18.39
N HIS A 268 -4.12 -19.46 -17.50
CA HIS A 268 -4.76 -19.38 -16.18
C HIS A 268 -5.93 -18.38 -16.14
N PHE A 269 -5.87 -17.33 -16.96
CA PHE A 269 -6.90 -16.32 -17.11
C PHE A 269 -7.47 -16.37 -18.53
N ARG A 270 -8.77 -16.63 -18.63
CA ARG A 270 -9.47 -16.55 -19.92
C ARG A 270 -9.80 -15.08 -20.21
N PHE A 271 -8.91 -14.41 -20.93
CA PHE A 271 -9.18 -13.10 -21.54
C PHE A 271 -10.22 -13.28 -22.63
N LEU A 272 -11.49 -12.98 -22.36
CA LEU A 272 -12.48 -12.93 -23.42
C LEU A 272 -12.11 -11.77 -24.37
N PRO A 273 -12.10 -12.00 -25.69
CA PRO A 273 -11.76 -10.94 -26.62
C PRO A 273 -12.86 -9.87 -26.62
N PRO A 274 -12.52 -8.59 -26.80
CA PRO A 274 -13.51 -7.56 -27.03
C PRO A 274 -14.03 -7.69 -28.46
N GLU A 275 -15.25 -8.23 -28.66
CA GLU A 275 -15.98 -8.02 -29.93
C GLU A 275 -17.52 -8.19 -29.87
N ASP A 276 -18.10 -8.75 -28.81
CA ASP A 276 -19.55 -8.95 -28.68
C ASP A 276 -20.19 -8.24 -27.46
N GLY A 277 -19.39 -7.57 -26.62
CA GLY A 277 -19.88 -6.65 -25.58
C GLY A 277 -20.72 -7.29 -24.47
N GLN A 278 -20.80 -8.62 -24.41
CA GLN A 278 -21.44 -9.31 -23.30
C GLN A 278 -20.36 -9.81 -22.32
N LEU A 279 -20.38 -9.24 -21.11
CA LEU A 279 -19.69 -9.84 -19.98
C LEU A 279 -20.26 -11.26 -19.75
N PRO A 280 -19.42 -12.28 -19.57
CA PRO A 280 -19.90 -13.63 -19.30
C PRO A 280 -20.61 -13.68 -17.94
N SER A 281 -21.49 -14.66 -17.77
CA SER A 281 -22.03 -14.99 -16.45
C SER A 281 -20.88 -15.23 -15.47
N LEU A 282 -20.92 -14.57 -14.31
CA LEU A 282 -19.95 -14.77 -13.23
C LEU A 282 -20.14 -16.11 -12.50
N GLU A 283 -21.09 -16.94 -12.93
CA GLU A 283 -21.19 -18.32 -12.47
C GLU A 283 -19.98 -19.13 -12.96
N GLY A 284 -19.08 -19.47 -12.03
CA GLY A 284 -17.96 -20.38 -12.28
C GLY A 284 -16.71 -19.77 -12.92
N ILE A 285 -16.67 -18.44 -13.10
CA ILE A 285 -15.53 -17.69 -13.69
C ILE A 285 -14.96 -16.67 -12.69
N LEU A 286 -15.06 -16.95 -11.39
CA LEU A 286 -14.04 -16.42 -10.48
C LEU A 286 -12.81 -17.28 -10.71
N GLY A 287 -11.79 -16.69 -11.32
CA GLY A 287 -10.43 -17.20 -11.34
C GLY A 287 -9.84 -17.25 -9.92
N LEU A 288 -10.41 -18.09 -9.05
CA LEU A 288 -9.69 -18.69 -7.94
C LEU A 288 -8.97 -19.91 -8.51
N ALA A 289 -8.04 -19.68 -9.45
CA ALA A 289 -6.98 -20.63 -9.69
C ALA A 289 -5.99 -20.47 -8.53
N PHE A 290 -6.35 -21.09 -7.39
CA PHE A 290 -5.53 -21.17 -6.19
C PHE A 290 -5.30 -19.83 -5.48
N THR A 291 -6.07 -19.55 -4.42
CA THR A 291 -5.52 -18.77 -3.30
C THR A 291 -4.42 -19.63 -2.68
N PRO A 292 -3.13 -19.23 -2.69
CA PRO A 292 -2.20 -19.82 -1.76
C PRO A 292 -2.80 -19.58 -0.38
N MET A 293 -3.04 -20.66 0.37
CA MET A 293 -3.38 -20.61 1.79
C MET A 293 -2.56 -19.48 2.46
N PRO A 294 -3.15 -18.73 3.41
CA PRO A 294 -2.50 -17.57 4.02
C PRO A 294 -1.06 -17.93 4.39
N PHE A 295 -0.11 -17.07 3.98
CA PHE A 295 1.32 -17.21 4.23
C PHE A 295 1.60 -17.99 5.53
N THR A 296 1.97 -19.26 5.40
CA THR A 296 2.41 -20.07 6.53
C THR A 296 3.90 -19.84 6.68
N PHE A 297 4.29 -19.08 7.71
CA PHE A 297 5.67 -19.02 8.14
C PHE A 297 6.11 -20.43 8.56
N ARG A 298 7.18 -20.94 7.95
CA ARG A 298 7.88 -22.12 8.45
C ARG A 298 8.72 -21.70 9.66
N ALA A 299 8.21 -21.92 10.87
CA ALA A 299 9.05 -21.89 12.06
C ALA A 299 9.93 -23.16 12.03
N VAL A 300 11.20 -22.99 11.68
CA VAL A 300 12.19 -24.06 11.80
C VAL A 300 12.73 -24.01 13.24
N PRO A 301 12.65 -25.11 14.02
CA PRO A 301 13.36 -25.18 15.30
C PRO A 301 14.85 -25.04 15.04
N ARG A 302 15.52 -24.12 15.75
CA ARG A 302 16.98 -24.16 15.86
C ARG A 302 17.33 -25.43 16.64
N LEU A 303 18.01 -26.37 15.97
CA LEU A 303 18.94 -27.27 16.65
C LEU A 303 20.21 -26.48 16.95
#